data_AF-A0A1B3JHT1-F1
#
_entry.id   AF-A0A1B3JHT1-F1
#
_cell.length_a   1.000
_cell.length_b   1.000
_cell.length_c   1.000
_cell.angle_alpha   90.00
_cell.angle_beta   90.00
_cell.angle_gamma   90.00
#
_symmetry.space_group_name_H-M   'P 1'
#
loop_
_entity.id
_entity.type
_entity.pdbx_description
1 polymer ?
#
loop_
_entity_poly.entity_id
_entity_poly.type
_entity_poly.pdbx_seq_one_letter_code
_entity_poly.pdbx_strand_id
1 'polypeptide(L)'
;MQFKHAQAFEIDRVPSFEYGILVLKGEIKVNGVSYKADELAVLFDCQHANMALNLWEEAGTHIMLLVGEPLPHSTVMWWNFVAGSKEALEQAVEDWNNGPPRFSDINLDGSVLKRLPAPQVPNKLR
;
A
#
# COMPACT_ATOMS: atom_id res chain seq x y z
N MET A 1 -12.43 2.97 -8.93
CA MET A 1 -13.34 2.69 -10.05
C MET A 1 -14.61 2.09 -9.51
N GLN A 2 -15.77 2.65 -9.86
CA GLN A 2 -17.06 2.19 -9.39
C GLN A 2 -17.90 1.71 -10.57
N PHE A 3 -18.52 0.55 -10.40
CA PHE A 3 -19.22 -0.16 -11.46
C PHE A 3 -20.70 -0.30 -11.12
N LYS A 4 -21.55 0.27 -11.98
CA LYS A 4 -23.02 0.29 -11.76
C LYS A 4 -23.69 -1.02 -12.17
N HIS A 5 -23.10 -1.74 -13.11
CA HIS A 5 -23.62 -2.99 -13.65
C HIS A 5 -22.49 -4.01 -13.70
N ALA A 6 -22.85 -5.29 -13.67
CA ALA A 6 -21.90 -6.36 -13.90
C ALA A 6 -21.40 -6.29 -15.34
N GLN A 7 -20.08 -6.27 -15.51
CA GLN A 7 -19.43 -6.26 -16.82
C GLN A 7 -18.04 -6.90 -16.71
N ALA A 8 -17.56 -7.36 -17.85
CA ALA A 8 -16.14 -7.68 -18.00
C ALA A 8 -15.40 -6.42 -18.41
N PHE A 9 -14.19 -6.22 -17.88
CA PHE A 9 -13.29 -5.19 -18.36
C PHE A 9 -11.84 -5.67 -18.34
N GLU A 10 -11.02 -4.99 -19.14
CA GLU A 10 -9.61 -5.28 -19.29
C GLU A 10 -8.79 -4.05 -18.88
N ILE A 11 -7.62 -4.30 -18.29
CA ILE A 11 -6.61 -3.29 -18.03
C ILE A 11 -5.37 -3.65 -18.83
N ASP A 12 -4.93 -2.70 -19.66
CA ASP A 12 -3.68 -2.82 -20.41
C ASP A 12 -2.49 -2.96 -19.47
N ARG A 13 -1.60 -3.90 -19.81
CA ARG A 13 -0.41 -4.18 -19.01
C ARG A 13 0.75 -3.31 -19.46
N VAL A 14 1.42 -2.69 -18.49
CA VAL A 14 2.71 -2.02 -18.69
C VAL A 14 3.81 -3.01 -18.29
N PRO A 15 4.78 -3.31 -19.18
CA PRO A 15 5.91 -4.18 -18.84
C PRO A 15 6.60 -3.72 -17.56
N SER A 16 7.03 -4.67 -16.73
CA SER A 16 7.70 -4.47 -15.42
C SER A 16 6.86 -3.83 -14.31
N PHE A 17 5.66 -3.33 -14.57
CA PHE A 17 4.82 -2.74 -13.51
C PHE A 17 4.15 -3.81 -12.66
N GLU A 18 3.94 -3.49 -11.39
CA GLU A 18 3.17 -4.26 -10.42
C GLU A 18 1.75 -3.70 -10.30
N TYR A 19 0.79 -4.58 -10.01
CA TYR A 19 -0.62 -4.23 -9.89
C TYR A 19 -1.19 -4.72 -8.56
N GLY A 20 -1.94 -3.84 -7.90
CA GLY A 20 -2.76 -4.15 -6.73
C GLY A 20 -4.20 -3.74 -6.97
N ILE A 21 -5.16 -4.60 -6.68
CA ILE A 21 -6.59 -4.28 -6.74
C ILE A 21 -7.20 -4.47 -5.35
N LEU A 22 -7.52 -3.38 -4.68
CA LEU A 22 -8.23 -3.39 -3.40
C LEU A 22 -9.72 -3.28 -3.67
N VAL A 23 -10.50 -4.23 -3.16
CA VAL A 23 -11.96 -4.17 -3.25
C VAL A 23 -12.50 -3.35 -2.08
N LEU A 24 -13.08 -2.19 -2.37
CA LEU A 24 -13.70 -1.33 -1.36
C LEU A 24 -15.15 -1.76 -1.06
N LYS A 25 -15.82 -2.36 -2.04
CA LYS A 25 -17.20 -2.87 -1.94
C LYS A 25 -17.47 -3.88 -3.04
N GLY A 26 -18.27 -4.91 -2.74
CA GLY A 26 -18.71 -5.91 -3.73
C GLY A 26 -17.70 -7.05 -3.88
N GLU A 27 -17.66 -7.60 -5.09
CA GLU A 27 -16.78 -8.72 -5.46
C GLU A 27 -16.26 -8.51 -6.88
N ILE A 28 -14.98 -8.81 -7.07
CA ILE A 28 -14.36 -8.94 -8.39
C ILE A 28 -13.78 -10.32 -8.58
N LYS A 29 -13.68 -10.77 -9.82
CA LYS A 29 -12.88 -11.92 -10.20
C LYS A 29 -11.72 -11.47 -11.07
N VAL A 30 -10.50 -11.74 -10.61
CA VAL A 30 -9.23 -11.44 -11.31
C VAL A 30 -8.63 -12.75 -11.78
N ASN A 31 -8.47 -12.94 -13.10
CA ASN A 31 -7.89 -14.16 -13.68
C ASN A 31 -8.51 -15.47 -13.13
N GLY A 32 -9.82 -15.47 -12.86
CA GLY A 32 -10.54 -16.63 -12.33
C GLY A 32 -10.65 -16.71 -10.80
N VAL A 33 -9.89 -15.89 -10.05
CA VAL A 33 -9.90 -15.85 -8.59
C VAL A 33 -10.81 -14.72 -8.09
N SER A 34 -11.75 -15.04 -7.22
CA SER A 34 -12.66 -14.04 -6.60
C SER A 34 -12.01 -13.33 -5.42
N TYR A 35 -12.25 -12.03 -5.31
CA TYR A 35 -11.85 -11.15 -4.23
C TYR A 35 -13.04 -10.30 -3.79
N LYS A 36 -13.28 -10.22 -2.48
CA LYS A 36 -14.39 -9.52 -1.84
C LYS A 36 -13.92 -8.23 -1.17
N ALA A 37 -14.87 -7.43 -0.71
CA ALA A 37 -14.60 -6.24 0.07
C ALA A 37 -13.53 -6.48 1.16
N ASP A 38 -12.61 -5.53 1.29
CA ASP A 38 -11.45 -5.53 2.18
C ASP A 38 -10.32 -6.51 1.79
N GLU A 39 -10.42 -7.18 0.64
CA GLU A 39 -9.35 -8.01 0.09
C GLU A 39 -8.52 -7.26 -0.97
N LEU A 40 -7.22 -7.52 -0.96
CA LEU A 40 -6.24 -7.00 -1.91
C LEU A 40 -5.75 -8.13 -2.81
N ALA A 41 -6.07 -8.06 -4.11
CA ALA A 41 -5.45 -8.88 -5.12
C ALA A 41 -4.09 -8.27 -5.48
N VAL A 42 -3.00 -9.00 -5.23
CA VAL A 42 -1.65 -8.56 -5.62
C VAL A 42 -1.15 -9.41 -6.77
N LEU A 43 -0.71 -8.74 -7.82
CA LEU A 43 -0.30 -9.36 -9.07
C LEU A 43 1.18 -9.03 -9.30
N PHE A 44 2.03 -9.84 -8.66
CA PHE A 44 3.47 -9.84 -8.89
C PHE A 44 3.79 -10.67 -10.13
N ASP A 45 4.75 -10.21 -10.92
CA ASP A 45 5.31 -10.97 -12.04
C ASP A 45 4.32 -11.27 -13.18
N CYS A 46 3.74 -10.20 -13.74
CA CYS A 46 2.98 -10.28 -14.98
C CYS A 46 3.84 -10.61 -16.23
N GLN A 47 5.11 -11.02 -16.08
CA GLN A 47 6.03 -11.24 -17.21
C GLN A 47 5.60 -12.36 -18.17
N HIS A 48 4.84 -13.36 -17.67
CA HIS A 48 4.44 -14.54 -18.45
C HIS A 48 2.95 -14.59 -18.82
N ALA A 49 2.15 -13.63 -18.35
CA ALA A 49 0.71 -13.64 -18.61
C ALA A 49 0.39 -12.68 -19.75
N ASN A 50 0.12 -13.26 -20.91
CA ASN A 50 -0.22 -12.51 -22.11
C ASN A 50 -1.57 -11.77 -21.94
N MET A 51 -1.51 -10.45 -22.19
CA MET A 51 -2.52 -9.62 -22.86
C MET A 51 -3.56 -8.81 -22.07
N ALA A 52 -4.08 -9.21 -20.91
CA ALA A 52 -4.99 -8.34 -20.15
C ALA A 52 -5.18 -8.83 -18.71
N LEU A 53 -5.60 -7.97 -17.79
CA LEU A 53 -6.24 -8.41 -16.55
C LEU A 53 -7.73 -8.53 -16.80
N ASN A 54 -8.22 -9.77 -16.89
CA ASN A 54 -9.65 -10.03 -17.04
C ASN A 54 -10.34 -9.86 -15.70
N LEU A 55 -11.21 -8.86 -15.64
CA LEU A 55 -11.93 -8.49 -14.44
C LEU A 55 -13.42 -8.66 -14.69
N TRP A 56 -14.08 -9.40 -13.81
CA TRP A 56 -15.53 -9.53 -13.78
C TRP A 56 -16.02 -9.02 -12.45
N GLU A 57 -17.06 -8.20 -12.47
CA GLU A 57 -17.60 -7.59 -11.25
C GLU A 57 -19.10 -7.81 -11.13
N GLU A 58 -19.59 -7.75 -9.89
CA GLU A 58 -21.01 -7.63 -9.62
C GLU A 58 -21.46 -6.17 -9.65
N ALA A 59 -22.75 -5.94 -9.88
CA ALA A 59 -23.33 -4.60 -9.85
C ALA A 59 -23.12 -3.94 -8.48
N GLY A 60 -22.62 -2.71 -8.46
CA GLY A 60 -22.34 -1.96 -7.23
C GLY A 60 -20.94 -2.17 -6.65
N THR A 61 -20.06 -2.88 -7.37
CA THR A 61 -18.66 -3.07 -7.01
C THR A 61 -17.86 -1.76 -7.09
N HIS A 62 -16.97 -1.55 -6.12
CA HIS A 62 -16.05 -0.41 -6.06
C HIS A 62 -14.67 -0.92 -5.72
N ILE A 63 -13.70 -0.62 -6.58
CA ILE A 63 -12.30 -1.01 -6.39
C ILE A 63 -11.37 0.20 -6.40
N MET A 64 -10.20 0.06 -5.79
CA MET A 64 -9.03 0.90 -6.00
C MET A 64 -7.97 0.10 -6.75
N LEU A 65 -7.50 0.67 -7.87
CA LEU A 65 -6.42 0.11 -8.66
C LEU A 65 -5.13 0.85 -8.32
N LEU A 66 -4.09 0.10 -7.96
CA LEU A 66 -2.74 0.56 -7.66
C LEU A 66 -1.82 0.00 -8.74
N VAL A 67 -1.08 0.87 -9.44
CA VAL A 67 -0.15 0.44 -10.50
C VAL A 67 1.11 1.28 -10.42
N GLY A 68 2.28 0.65 -10.54
CA GLY A 68 3.56 1.35 -10.61
C GLY A 68 4.74 0.42 -10.83
N GLU A 69 5.91 1.00 -11.04
CA GLU A 69 7.17 0.26 -11.09
C GLU A 69 7.51 -0.31 -9.71
N PRO A 70 8.12 -1.51 -9.64
CA PRO A 70 8.73 -2.02 -8.42
C PRO A 70 9.72 -0.99 -7.87
N LEU A 71 9.82 -0.91 -6.54
CA LEU A 71 10.83 -0.06 -5.91
C LEU A 71 12.24 -0.52 -6.36
N PRO A 72 13.12 0.40 -6.80
CA PRO A 72 14.42 0.01 -7.36
C PRO A 72 15.45 -0.45 -6.31
N HIS A 73 15.07 -0.46 -5.04
CA HIS A 73 15.93 -0.78 -3.91
C HIS A 73 15.11 -1.39 -2.78
N SER A 74 15.76 -2.26 -1.99
CA SER A 74 15.16 -2.81 -0.78
C SER A 74 14.86 -1.67 0.20
N THR A 75 13.69 -1.73 0.83
CA THR A 75 13.27 -0.79 1.87
C THR A 75 12.86 -1.55 3.11
N VAL A 76 13.12 -0.96 4.27
CA VAL A 76 12.60 -1.41 5.56
C VAL A 76 11.63 -0.37 6.09
N MET A 77 10.52 -0.84 6.64
CA MET A 77 9.48 0.01 7.19
C MET A 77 9.20 -0.38 8.64
N TRP A 78 9.11 0.63 9.50
CA TRP A 78 8.73 0.48 10.90
C TRP A 78 7.97 1.71 11.36
N TRP A 79 6.77 1.50 11.92
CA TRP A 79 5.89 2.60 12.31
C TRP A 79 5.67 3.58 11.14
N ASN A 80 5.87 4.87 11.34
CA ASN A 80 5.71 5.90 10.31
C ASN A 80 7.00 6.17 9.49
N PHE A 81 7.98 5.27 9.54
CA PHE A 81 9.27 5.45 8.88
C PHE A 81 9.53 4.39 7.81
N VAL A 82 10.03 4.84 6.65
CA VAL A 82 10.54 4.00 5.57
C VAL A 82 11.98 4.43 5.29
N ALA A 83 12.91 3.47 5.28
CA ALA A 83 14.33 3.74 5.08
C ALA A 83 15.02 2.60 4.31
N GLY A 84 16.29 2.82 3.93
CA GLY A 84 17.11 1.80 3.26
C GLY A 84 17.82 0.83 4.20
N SER A 85 17.85 1.09 5.50
CA SER A 85 18.50 0.22 6.49
C SER A 85 17.88 0.32 7.88
N LYS A 86 18.16 -0.67 8.74
CA LYS A 86 17.67 -0.70 10.13
C LYS A 86 18.25 0.45 10.94
N GLU A 87 19.53 0.76 10.74
CA GLU A 87 20.25 1.84 11.44
C GLU A 87 19.61 3.19 11.13
N ALA A 88 19.16 3.41 9.89
CA ALA A 88 18.43 4.61 9.51
C ALA A 88 17.05 4.70 10.17
N LEU A 89 16.36 3.58 10.39
CA LEU A 89 15.11 3.54 11.16
C LEU A 89 15.36 3.83 12.65
N GLU A 90 16.40 3.25 13.23
CA GLU A 90 16.78 3.48 14.63
C GLU A 90 17.09 4.96 14.88
N GLN A 91 17.87 5.59 13.99
CA GLN A 91 18.12 7.02 14.06
C GLN A 91 16.83 7.84 13.91
N ALA A 92 15.92 7.47 13.00
CA ALA A 92 14.65 8.17 12.84
C ALA A 92 13.76 8.05 14.09
N VAL A 93 13.73 6.88 14.75
CA VAL A 93 13.02 6.66 16.02
C VAL A 93 13.63 7.51 17.13
N GLU A 94 14.96 7.55 17.25
CA GLU A 94 15.65 8.37 18.24
C GLU A 94 15.39 9.86 18.01
N ASP A 95 15.58 10.36 16.79
CA ASP A 95 15.32 11.75 16.42
C ASP A 95 13.87 12.14 16.72
N TRP A 96 12.91 11.26 16.40
CA TRP A 96 11.50 11.52 16.67
C TRP A 96 11.19 11.57 18.17
N ASN A 97 11.79 10.72 18.98
CA ASN A 97 11.55 10.68 20.42
C ASN A 97 12.28 11.81 21.16
N ASN A 98 13.44 12.25 20.67
CA ASN A 98 14.24 13.34 21.26
C ASN A 98 13.73 14.73 20.88
N GLY A 99 12.96 14.87 19.80
CA GLY A 99 12.36 16.14 19.39
C GLY A 99 13.08 16.83 18.24
N PRO A 100 12.86 18.14 18.01
CA PRO A 100 13.52 18.89 16.94
C PRO A 100 15.07 18.78 17.03
N PRO A 101 15.80 18.96 15.91
CA PRO A 101 15.40 19.75 14.74
C PRO A 101 14.83 18.97 13.55
N ARG A 102 15.06 17.65 13.47
CA ARG A 102 14.70 16.87 12.27
C ARG A 102 13.19 16.81 12.04
N PHE A 103 12.44 16.55 13.11
CA PHE A 103 10.98 16.56 13.09
C PHE A 103 10.50 17.76 13.90
N SER A 104 9.99 18.77 13.20
CA SER A 104 9.50 20.01 13.81
C SER A 104 8.43 19.74 14.85
N ASP A 105 8.35 20.61 15.84
CA ASP A 105 7.24 20.59 16.78
C ASP A 105 5.99 21.23 16.16
N ILE A 106 4.84 20.65 16.52
CA ILE A 106 3.51 21.20 16.21
C ILE A 106 2.99 21.81 17.51
N ASN A 107 2.47 23.04 17.46
CA ASN A 107 1.84 23.63 18.63
C ASN A 107 0.53 22.88 18.95
N LEU A 108 0.46 22.31 20.16
CA LEU A 108 -0.70 21.57 20.67
C LEU A 108 -1.44 22.33 21.78
N ASP A 109 -1.14 23.61 21.99
CA ASP A 109 -1.81 24.46 22.96
C ASP A 109 -3.33 24.46 22.76
N GLY A 110 -4.08 24.26 23.84
CA GLY A 110 -5.55 24.15 23.80
C GLY A 110 -6.07 22.80 23.32
N SER A 111 -5.19 21.83 23.01
CA SER A 111 -5.55 20.46 22.64
C SER A 111 -5.32 19.46 23.79
N VAL A 112 -6.03 18.34 23.74
CA VAL A 112 -5.77 17.16 24.59
C VAL A 112 -4.69 16.24 24.02
N LEU A 113 -4.27 16.50 22.78
CA LEU A 113 -3.30 15.66 22.07
C LEU A 113 -1.89 15.81 22.63
N LYS A 114 -1.10 14.76 22.50
CA LYS A 114 0.31 14.71 22.87
C LYS A 114 1.11 14.10 21.74
N ARG A 115 2.40 14.45 21.63
CA ARG A 115 3.33 13.78 20.73
C ARG A 115 3.34 12.28 21.04
N LEU A 116 3.11 11.45 20.03
CA LEU A 116 3.13 10.00 20.18
C LEU A 116 4.58 9.52 20.21
N PRO A 117 5.01 8.69 21.18
CA PRO A 117 6.34 8.10 21.14
C PRO A 117 6.42 7.05 20.03
N ALA A 118 7.54 7.02 19.31
CA ALA A 118 7.83 5.95 18.37
C ALA A 118 8.35 4.72 19.14
N PRO A 119 7.83 3.50 18.85
CA PRO A 119 8.32 2.29 19.49
C PRO A 119 9.73 1.93 18.99
N GLN A 120 10.50 1.24 19.84
CA GLN A 120 11.82 0.74 19.50
C GLN A 120 11.78 -0.18 18.27
N VAL A 121 12.78 -0.05 17.41
CA VAL A 121 12.90 -0.90 16.21
C VAL A 121 13.15 -2.35 16.66
N PRO A 122 12.37 -3.34 16.20
CA PRO A 122 12.58 -4.72 16.59
C PRO A 122 13.90 -5.27 16.05
N ASN A 123 14.47 -6.25 16.75
CA ASN A 123 15.73 -6.89 16.35
C ASN A 123 15.66 -7.57 14.97
N LYS A 124 14.47 -8.00 14.56
CA LYS A 124 14.22 -8.57 13.23
C LYS A 124 13.15 -7.73 12.53
N LEU A 125 13.54 -7.11 11.43
CA LEU A 125 12.62 -6.56 10.43
C LEU A 125 12.50 -7.60 9.31
N ARG A 126 11.29 -7.78 8.78
CA ARG A 126 11.05 -8.60 7.59
C ARG A 126 10.99 -7.72 6.37
#